data_AF-A0A9N9RZB7-F1
#
_entry.id   AF-A0A9N9RZB7-F1
#
_cell.length_a   1.000
_cell.length_b   1.000
_cell.length_c   1.000
_cell.angle_alpha   90.00
_cell.angle_beta   90.00
_cell.angle_gamma   90.00
#
_symmetry.space_group_name_H-M   'P 1'
#
loop_
_entity.id
_entity.type
_entity.pdbx_description
1 polymer ?
#
loop_
_entity_poly.entity_id
_entity_poly.type
_entity_poly.pdbx_seq_one_letter_code
_entity_poly.pdbx_strand_id
1 'polypeptide(L)'
;MEARTVSVILFLIAGVYSKESHDEKLTKFPGCEKMKDFIGIPLSKCCESLPHMVDKELYKDCMESCKSKDDFVSKRCCMADCVLKAAKLLNETGYFDFEAAKTTLNEKVSNDEKWVEAIKESVETCKTEAPQKLEEWKKKDSPKCETAINMVAKHCILRQLFFKCPTKATSKECTDLEEFGQKCPLFPVPGKQGKKDDPACDKSKLVPNTYIENCCPTLPHFSDPEIFAGCAQHCAMWISNPDQPGAKKCCILNCTLHMADVLRKNETFVIDKMVKYYQKTVKPETSNVWFPIIRKVIINCRDIGMKYKEPAIEEMAPQCETTNITVALNITRCIRRELFFECKDKLMESENCQLLKGYGMDCMYWPWQCYRKKLFGGIEKHKNSAVQT
;
A
#
# COMPACT_ATOMS: atom_id res chain seq x y z
N MET A 1 -22.11 -35.01 -31.70
CA MET A 1 -20.67 -35.34 -31.72
C MET A 1 -19.95 -34.07 -32.11
N GLU A 2 -18.93 -33.73 -31.32
CA GLU A 2 -17.91 -32.69 -31.54
C GLU A 2 -18.24 -31.20 -31.28
N ALA A 3 -17.23 -30.53 -30.71
CA ALA A 3 -17.05 -29.10 -30.47
C ALA A 3 -17.54 -28.48 -29.15
N ARG A 4 -17.01 -28.94 -27.98
CA ARG A 4 -16.93 -28.11 -26.75
C ARG A 4 -15.72 -28.46 -25.87
N THR A 5 -14.49 -28.15 -26.32
CA THR A 5 -13.32 -28.19 -25.41
C THR A 5 -12.17 -27.26 -25.81
N VAL A 6 -12.39 -25.96 -26.04
CA VAL A 6 -11.28 -24.97 -26.06
C VAL A 6 -11.79 -23.59 -25.59
N SER A 7 -11.95 -23.37 -24.29
CA SER A 7 -12.14 -22.00 -23.73
C SER A 7 -11.89 -21.88 -22.21
N VAL A 8 -11.01 -22.71 -21.65
CA VAL A 8 -10.66 -22.63 -20.21
C VAL A 8 -9.18 -22.27 -19.99
N ILE A 9 -8.36 -22.19 -21.04
CA ILE A 9 -6.90 -21.93 -20.92
C ILE A 9 -6.55 -20.42 -21.04
N LEU A 10 -7.46 -19.57 -21.56
CA LEU A 10 -7.17 -18.15 -21.78
C LEU A 10 -7.31 -17.24 -20.54
N PHE A 11 -7.91 -17.71 -19.45
CA PHE A 11 -8.08 -16.89 -18.23
C PHE A 11 -6.97 -17.06 -17.18
N LEU A 12 -6.07 -18.04 -17.34
CA LEU A 12 -4.95 -18.26 -16.40
C LEU A 12 -3.69 -17.44 -16.74
N ILE A 13 -3.62 -16.79 -17.92
CA ILE A 13 -2.45 -16.03 -18.36
C ILE A 13 -2.54 -14.54 -17.99
N ALA A 14 -3.74 -14.00 -17.78
CA ALA A 14 -3.93 -12.57 -17.47
C ALA A 14 -3.49 -12.19 -16.05
N GLY A 15 -3.56 -13.12 -15.08
CA GLY A 15 -3.22 -12.85 -13.67
C GLY A 15 -1.72 -12.91 -13.33
N VAL A 16 -0.91 -13.55 -14.19
CA VAL A 16 0.57 -13.63 -14.02
C VAL A 16 1.26 -12.39 -14.65
N TYR A 17 0.61 -11.75 -15.63
CA TYR A 17 1.18 -10.65 -16.40
C TYR A 17 1.32 -9.31 -15.65
N SER A 18 0.66 -9.12 -14.50
CA SER A 18 0.63 -7.80 -13.85
C SER A 18 1.76 -7.56 -12.83
N LYS A 19 2.30 -8.62 -12.21
CA LYS A 19 3.36 -8.49 -11.19
C LYS A 19 4.75 -8.77 -11.75
N GLU A 20 4.87 -9.73 -12.67
CA GLU A 20 6.12 -9.98 -13.40
C GLU A 20 6.46 -8.81 -14.33
N SER A 21 5.49 -8.26 -15.07
CA SER A 21 5.83 -7.26 -16.11
C SER A 21 6.35 -5.91 -15.58
N HIS A 22 6.10 -5.53 -14.33
CA HIS A 22 6.59 -4.26 -13.79
C HIS A 22 8.03 -4.35 -13.30
N ASP A 23 8.35 -5.39 -12.51
CA ASP A 23 9.69 -5.57 -11.97
C ASP A 23 10.64 -6.12 -13.06
N GLU A 24 10.15 -6.94 -13.99
CA GLU A 24 10.92 -7.46 -15.13
C GLU A 24 11.28 -6.38 -16.17
N LYS A 25 10.46 -5.32 -16.32
CA LYS A 25 10.78 -4.19 -17.22
C LYS A 25 11.85 -3.26 -16.66
N LEU A 26 11.93 -3.12 -15.34
CA LEU A 26 12.95 -2.27 -14.69
C LEU A 26 14.31 -2.98 -14.61
N THR A 27 14.34 -4.30 -14.48
CA THR A 27 15.58 -5.10 -14.49
C THR A 27 16.23 -5.21 -15.88
N LYS A 28 15.55 -4.77 -16.94
CA LYS A 28 16.11 -4.75 -18.31
C LYS A 28 17.12 -3.61 -18.54
N PHE A 29 17.25 -2.68 -17.59
CA PHE A 29 18.28 -1.64 -17.65
C PHE A 29 19.59 -2.17 -17.08
N PRO A 30 20.71 -2.13 -17.84
CA PRO A 30 22.00 -2.57 -17.33
C PRO A 30 22.39 -1.82 -16.06
N GLY A 31 22.86 -2.56 -15.06
CA GLY A 31 23.21 -2.02 -13.74
C GLY A 31 22.02 -1.86 -12.79
N CYS A 32 20.79 -2.12 -13.23
CA CYS A 32 19.57 -2.06 -12.42
C CYS A 32 19.02 -3.46 -12.06
N GLU A 33 19.77 -4.54 -12.27
CA GLU A 33 19.31 -5.93 -12.09
C GLU A 33 18.90 -6.23 -10.64
N LYS A 34 19.53 -5.55 -9.68
CA LYS A 34 19.24 -5.65 -8.24
C LYS A 34 18.26 -4.61 -7.73
N MET A 35 17.56 -3.88 -8.60
CA MET A 35 16.66 -2.79 -8.18
C MET A 35 15.66 -3.24 -7.11
N LYS A 36 15.13 -4.46 -7.21
CA LYS A 36 14.20 -5.06 -6.25
C LYS A 36 14.73 -5.14 -4.82
N ASP A 37 16.03 -5.29 -4.64
CA ASP A 37 16.67 -5.44 -3.32
C ASP A 37 16.69 -4.10 -2.57
N PHE A 38 16.54 -2.98 -3.29
CA PHE A 38 16.57 -1.62 -2.77
C PHE A 38 15.20 -0.93 -2.80
N ILE A 39 14.16 -1.59 -3.32
CA ILE A 39 12.79 -1.06 -3.30
C ILE A 39 12.34 -0.92 -1.83
N GLY A 40 12.00 0.30 -1.43
CA GLY A 40 11.45 0.60 -0.12
C GLY A 40 12.44 1.13 0.90
N ILE A 41 13.74 1.19 0.58
CA ILE A 41 14.73 1.89 1.40
C ILE A 41 14.58 3.39 1.12
N PRO A 42 14.14 4.21 2.09
CA PRO A 42 14.04 5.64 1.90
C PRO A 42 15.44 6.24 1.77
N LEU A 43 15.70 7.09 0.78
CA LEU A 43 17.00 7.78 0.68
C LEU A 43 17.32 8.57 1.95
N SER A 44 16.28 9.09 2.63
CA SER A 44 16.41 9.81 3.90
C SER A 44 16.99 8.95 5.03
N LYS A 45 16.88 7.63 4.96
CA LYS A 45 17.53 6.71 5.92
C LYS A 45 19.06 6.73 5.75
N CYS A 46 19.53 7.00 4.54
CA CYS A 46 20.94 7.05 4.20
C CYS A 46 21.49 8.47 4.09
N CYS A 47 20.63 9.47 3.94
CA CYS A 47 20.97 10.89 3.91
C CYS A 47 19.81 11.70 4.48
N GLU A 48 19.82 11.94 5.80
CA GLU A 48 18.69 12.55 6.52
C GLU A 48 18.34 13.95 6.02
N SER A 49 19.37 14.72 5.65
CA SER A 49 19.25 16.11 5.18
C SER A 49 19.18 16.25 3.65
N LEU A 50 18.84 15.18 2.91
CA LEU A 50 18.79 15.22 1.44
C LEU A 50 17.76 16.26 0.96
N PRO A 51 18.17 17.34 0.27
CA PRO A 51 17.22 18.33 -0.21
C PRO A 51 16.40 17.79 -1.37
N HIS A 52 15.11 18.12 -1.38
CA HIS A 52 14.17 17.72 -2.42
C HIS A 52 13.73 18.93 -3.25
N MET A 53 13.92 18.88 -4.57
CA MET A 53 13.47 19.94 -5.48
C MET A 53 11.95 20.15 -5.50
N VAL A 54 11.19 19.11 -5.12
CA VAL A 54 9.73 19.11 -5.21
C VAL A 54 9.15 18.59 -3.91
N ASP A 55 8.19 19.34 -3.37
CA ASP A 55 7.42 18.96 -2.19
C ASP A 55 6.51 17.75 -2.46
N LYS A 56 6.26 16.96 -1.43
CA LYS A 56 5.55 15.68 -1.53
C LYS A 56 4.09 15.88 -1.91
N GLU A 57 3.51 17.00 -1.50
CA GLU A 57 2.12 17.38 -1.69
C GLU A 57 1.78 17.52 -3.20
N LEU A 58 2.72 18.03 -4.00
CA LEU A 58 2.54 18.21 -5.44
C LEU A 58 2.39 16.89 -6.21
N TYR A 59 2.86 15.78 -5.65
CA TYR A 59 2.72 14.46 -6.28
C TYR A 59 1.28 13.95 -6.23
N LYS A 60 0.49 14.33 -5.23
CA LYS A 60 -0.87 13.80 -5.02
C LYS A 60 -1.79 14.20 -6.17
N ASP A 61 -1.83 15.49 -6.49
CA ASP A 61 -2.72 16.03 -7.53
C ASP A 61 -2.29 15.53 -8.92
N CYS A 62 -0.98 15.48 -9.14
CA CYS A 62 -0.43 15.02 -10.39
C CYS A 62 -0.56 13.49 -10.60
N MET A 63 -0.71 12.71 -9.52
CA MET A 63 -0.98 11.27 -9.62
C MET A 63 -2.37 11.00 -10.20
N GLU A 64 -3.37 11.78 -9.81
CA GLU A 64 -4.73 11.66 -10.34
C GLU A 64 -4.80 12.14 -11.80
N SER A 65 -4.14 13.27 -12.13
CA SER A 65 -4.13 13.79 -13.51
C SER A 65 -3.45 12.87 -14.51
N CYS A 66 -2.49 12.04 -14.06
CA CYS A 66 -1.74 11.12 -14.91
C CYS A 66 -2.27 9.68 -14.86
N LYS A 67 -3.40 9.43 -14.18
CA LYS A 67 -3.96 8.10 -13.97
C LYS A 67 -4.47 7.44 -15.24
N SER A 68 -4.94 8.23 -16.21
CA SER A 68 -5.49 7.76 -17.49
C SER A 68 -4.44 7.36 -18.53
N LYS A 69 -3.14 7.40 -18.20
CA LYS A 69 -2.08 6.96 -19.12
C LYS A 69 -1.98 5.43 -19.12
N ASP A 70 -2.10 4.85 -20.31
CA ASP A 70 -2.22 3.40 -20.51
C ASP A 70 -0.92 2.64 -20.28
N ASP A 71 0.23 3.25 -20.52
CA ASP A 71 1.53 2.64 -20.29
C ASP A 71 2.31 3.30 -19.14
N PHE A 72 3.08 2.47 -18.44
CA PHE A 72 3.87 2.87 -17.27
C PHE A 72 4.79 4.04 -17.55
N VAL A 73 5.37 4.10 -18.75
CA VAL A 73 6.38 5.07 -19.09
C VAL A 73 5.73 6.43 -19.37
N SER A 74 4.66 6.47 -20.17
CA SER A 74 3.85 7.67 -20.37
C SER A 74 3.28 8.22 -19.07
N LYS A 75 2.88 7.34 -18.14
CA LYS A 75 2.45 7.73 -16.79
C LYS A 75 3.57 8.40 -16.00
N ARG A 76 4.80 7.88 -16.07
CA ARG A 76 5.99 8.46 -15.41
C ARG A 76 6.38 9.81 -16.00
N CYS A 77 6.36 9.96 -17.32
CA CYS A 77 6.67 11.25 -17.96
C CYS A 77 5.62 12.30 -17.64
N CYS A 78 4.33 11.94 -17.77
CA CYS A 78 3.22 12.81 -17.34
C CYS A 78 3.41 13.25 -15.88
N MET A 79 3.80 12.31 -15.02
CA MET A 79 4.02 12.60 -13.62
C MET A 79 5.18 13.57 -13.39
N ALA A 80 6.32 13.34 -14.05
CA ALA A 80 7.47 14.24 -13.96
C ALA A 80 7.08 15.64 -14.42
N ASP A 81 6.44 15.79 -15.59
CA ASP A 81 6.07 17.09 -16.13
C ASP A 81 5.08 17.83 -15.26
N CYS A 82 4.02 17.16 -14.80
CA CYS A 82 3.01 17.79 -13.96
C CYS A 82 3.64 18.34 -12.68
N VAL A 83 4.48 17.52 -12.03
CA VAL A 83 5.11 17.87 -10.76
C VAL A 83 6.16 18.97 -10.93
N LEU A 84 6.95 18.92 -12.00
CA LEU A 84 7.95 19.95 -12.30
C LEU A 84 7.29 21.27 -12.71
N LYS A 85 6.19 21.21 -13.47
CA LYS A 85 5.40 22.39 -13.81
C LYS A 85 4.81 23.04 -12.55
N ALA A 86 4.22 22.24 -11.67
CA ALA A 86 3.66 22.74 -10.41
C ALA A 86 4.74 23.37 -9.50
N ALA A 87 5.95 22.80 -9.51
CA ALA A 87 7.10 23.34 -8.79
C ALA A 87 7.81 24.51 -9.51
N LYS A 88 7.33 24.96 -10.68
CA LYS A 88 7.98 26.00 -11.51
C LYS A 88 9.43 25.66 -11.90
N LEU A 89 9.68 24.37 -12.16
CA LEU A 89 10.98 23.83 -12.57
C LEU A 89 11.04 23.51 -14.08
N LEU A 90 10.06 24.01 -14.84
CA LEU A 90 10.07 23.97 -16.29
C LEU A 90 10.19 25.40 -16.82
N ASN A 91 11.00 25.58 -17.86
CA ASN A 91 11.10 26.84 -18.58
C ASN A 91 9.86 27.09 -19.47
N GLU A 92 9.83 28.22 -20.17
CA GLU A 92 8.72 28.62 -21.04
C GLU A 92 8.44 27.63 -22.19
N THR A 93 9.45 26.84 -22.59
CA THR A 93 9.33 25.82 -23.63
C THR A 93 8.93 24.44 -23.10
N GLY A 94 8.69 24.32 -21.79
CA GLY A 94 8.24 23.08 -21.15
C GLY A 94 9.36 22.08 -20.81
N TYR A 95 10.63 22.50 -20.91
CA TYR A 95 11.79 21.69 -20.56
C TYR A 95 12.33 22.04 -19.17
N PHE A 96 13.03 21.07 -18.55
CA PHE A 96 13.62 21.22 -17.23
C PHE A 96 14.53 22.45 -17.12
N ASP A 97 14.24 23.30 -16.15
CA ASP A 97 15.03 24.50 -15.86
C ASP A 97 16.06 24.20 -14.76
N PHE A 98 17.31 24.01 -15.18
CA PHE A 98 18.43 23.70 -14.29
C PHE A 98 18.77 24.85 -13.33
N GLU A 99 18.59 26.11 -13.74
CA GLU A 99 18.87 27.27 -12.89
C GLU A 99 17.77 27.47 -11.85
N ALA A 100 16.51 27.26 -12.23
CA ALA A 100 15.39 27.25 -11.28
C ALA A 100 15.54 26.12 -10.25
N ALA A 101 15.97 24.92 -10.68
CA ALA A 101 16.23 23.79 -9.80
C ALA A 101 17.36 24.09 -8.80
N LYS A 102 18.47 24.67 -9.26
CA LYS A 102 19.60 25.09 -8.42
C LYS A 102 19.17 26.12 -7.37
N THR A 103 18.41 27.14 -7.80
CA THR A 103 17.89 28.19 -6.91
C THR A 103 16.97 27.59 -5.84
N THR A 104 15.99 26.78 -6.26
CA THR A 104 15.04 26.09 -5.37
C THR A 104 15.75 25.19 -4.34
N LEU A 105 16.80 24.48 -4.76
CA LEU A 105 17.58 23.62 -3.86
C LEU A 105 18.39 24.43 -2.84
N ASN A 106 19.04 25.52 -3.27
CA ASN A 106 19.82 26.38 -2.38
C ASN A 106 18.94 27.04 -1.30
N GLU A 107 17.73 27.45 -1.66
CA GLU A 107 16.74 27.97 -0.69
C GLU A 107 16.39 26.93 0.37
N LYS A 108 16.27 25.65 -0.01
CA LYS A 108 15.90 24.55 0.91
C LYS A 108 17.00 24.16 1.90
N VAL A 109 18.26 24.46 1.60
CA VAL A 109 19.40 24.11 2.48
C VAL A 109 19.88 25.29 3.32
N SER A 110 19.17 26.42 3.32
CA SER A 110 19.50 27.60 4.13
C SER A 110 20.97 28.06 4.02
N ASN A 111 21.57 27.93 2.83
CA ASN A 111 22.98 28.21 2.56
C ASN A 111 24.01 27.38 3.35
N ASP A 112 23.71 26.14 3.74
CA ASP A 112 24.74 25.18 4.18
C ASP A 112 25.80 25.03 3.07
N GLU A 113 27.01 25.54 3.31
CA GLU A 113 28.10 25.63 2.32
C GLU A 113 28.39 24.28 1.64
N LYS A 114 28.33 23.18 2.39
CA LYS A 114 28.58 21.84 1.86
C LYS A 114 27.50 21.43 0.87
N TRP A 115 26.25 21.76 1.18
CA TRP A 115 25.15 21.49 0.26
C TRP A 115 25.15 22.44 -0.93
N VAL A 116 25.49 23.72 -0.76
CA VAL A 116 25.57 24.69 -1.86
C VAL A 116 26.56 24.23 -2.93
N GLU A 117 27.75 23.78 -2.52
CA GLU A 117 28.74 23.21 -3.45
C GLU A 117 28.23 21.93 -4.11
N ALA A 118 27.69 20.99 -3.32
CA ALA A 118 27.13 19.74 -3.83
C ALA A 118 25.99 19.96 -4.84
N ILE A 119 25.12 20.95 -4.60
CA ILE A 119 24.02 21.34 -5.49
C ILE A 119 24.59 21.90 -6.80
N LYS A 120 25.53 22.84 -6.72
CA LYS A 120 26.17 23.42 -7.90
C LYS A 120 26.78 22.34 -8.79
N GLU A 121 27.61 21.46 -8.23
CA GLU A 121 28.26 20.38 -8.99
C GLU A 121 27.26 19.37 -9.55
N SER A 122 26.24 19.01 -8.77
CA SER A 122 25.19 18.08 -9.20
C SER A 122 24.41 18.62 -10.40
N VAL A 123 24.04 19.90 -10.37
CA VAL A 123 23.29 20.57 -11.45
C VAL A 123 24.14 20.65 -12.72
N GLU A 124 25.40 21.08 -12.65
CA GLU A 124 26.29 21.17 -13.83
C GLU A 124 26.58 19.79 -14.44
N THR A 125 26.82 18.79 -13.59
CA THR A 125 27.00 17.41 -14.02
C THR A 125 25.76 16.92 -14.78
N CYS A 126 24.57 17.15 -14.22
CA CYS A 126 23.33 16.67 -14.81
C CYS A 126 22.88 17.43 -16.04
N LYS A 127 23.26 18.70 -16.18
CA LYS A 127 23.07 19.47 -17.43
C LYS A 127 23.78 18.80 -18.61
N THR A 128 24.92 18.16 -18.35
CA THR A 128 25.71 17.44 -19.36
C THR A 128 25.30 15.97 -19.50
N GLU A 129 25.09 15.26 -18.38
CA GLU A 129 24.80 13.82 -18.40
C GLU A 129 23.35 13.48 -18.78
N ALA A 130 22.36 14.31 -18.41
CA ALA A 130 20.95 13.96 -18.61
C ALA A 130 20.58 13.80 -20.11
N PRO A 131 21.02 14.68 -21.03
CA PRO A 131 20.81 14.47 -22.46
C PRO A 131 21.45 13.18 -22.99
N GLN A 132 22.67 12.86 -22.55
CA GLN A 132 23.39 11.66 -22.96
C GLN A 132 22.66 10.39 -22.50
N LYS A 133 22.23 10.36 -21.24
CA LYS A 133 21.45 9.26 -20.66
C LYS A 133 20.09 9.10 -21.34
N LEU A 134 19.45 10.20 -21.74
CA LEU A 134 18.21 10.14 -22.50
C LEU A 134 18.42 9.47 -23.87
N GLU A 135 19.50 9.80 -24.59
CA GLU A 135 19.81 9.17 -25.87
C GLU A 135 20.16 7.68 -25.72
N GLU A 136 20.84 7.29 -24.65
CA GLU A 136 21.07 5.88 -24.31
C GLU A 136 19.75 5.13 -24.01
N TRP A 137 18.81 5.80 -23.32
CA TRP A 137 17.50 5.23 -23.05
C TRP A 137 16.68 5.05 -24.33
N LYS A 138 16.62 6.06 -25.20
CA LYS A 138 15.88 6.01 -26.48
C LYS A 138 16.31 4.85 -27.39
N LYS A 139 17.60 4.48 -27.37
CA LYS A 139 18.16 3.39 -28.20
C LYS A 139 17.67 1.98 -27.81
N LYS A 140 16.98 1.81 -26.68
CA LYS A 140 16.60 0.50 -26.11
C LYS A 140 15.07 0.28 -26.02
N ASP A 141 14.30 0.87 -26.93
CA ASP A 141 12.84 0.71 -27.03
C ASP A 141 12.04 1.16 -25.78
N SER A 142 12.44 2.27 -25.14
CA SER A 142 11.69 2.98 -24.08
C SER A 142 12.23 4.42 -23.93
N PRO A 143 11.48 5.46 -23.49
CA PRO A 143 10.09 5.93 -23.71
C PRO A 143 9.81 6.60 -25.07
N LYS A 144 8.53 6.71 -25.46
CA LYS A 144 8.02 7.59 -26.54
C LYS A 144 7.45 8.93 -26.02
N CYS A 145 7.86 9.40 -24.85
CA CYS A 145 7.37 10.68 -24.33
C CYS A 145 8.34 11.80 -24.72
N GLU A 146 7.81 12.86 -25.32
CA GLU A 146 8.58 14.01 -25.84
C GLU A 146 9.38 14.72 -24.75
N THR A 147 8.90 14.66 -23.52
CA THR A 147 9.43 15.32 -22.32
C THR A 147 10.23 14.39 -21.42
N ALA A 148 10.68 13.23 -21.91
CA ALA A 148 11.48 12.28 -21.15
C ALA A 148 12.71 12.92 -20.46
N ILE A 149 13.28 13.96 -21.08
CA ILE A 149 14.40 14.73 -20.52
C ILE A 149 14.08 15.31 -19.13
N ASN A 150 12.84 15.72 -18.87
CA ASN A 150 12.43 16.32 -17.61
C ASN A 150 12.55 15.32 -16.45
N MET A 151 12.11 14.09 -16.69
CA MET A 151 12.28 12.99 -15.74
C MET A 151 13.75 12.62 -15.54
N VAL A 152 14.53 12.52 -16.62
CA VAL A 152 15.96 12.13 -16.56
C VAL A 152 16.78 13.19 -15.82
N ALA A 153 16.57 14.48 -16.11
CA ALA A 153 17.25 15.59 -15.44
C ALA A 153 16.94 15.60 -13.93
N LYS A 154 15.66 15.49 -13.56
CA LYS A 154 15.23 15.41 -12.15
C LYS A 154 15.89 14.25 -11.40
N HIS A 155 15.86 13.04 -11.97
CA HIS A 155 16.47 11.86 -11.36
C HIS A 155 17.98 11.98 -11.26
N CYS A 156 18.63 12.52 -12.30
CA CYS A 156 20.07 12.78 -12.28
C CYS A 156 20.46 13.66 -11.09
N ILE A 157 19.79 14.81 -10.91
CA ILE A 157 20.14 15.75 -9.84
C ILE A 157 19.95 15.09 -8.47
N LEU A 158 18.82 14.42 -8.25
CA LEU A 158 18.56 13.73 -6.97
C LEU A 158 19.58 12.62 -6.69
N ARG A 159 20.02 11.89 -7.72
CA ARG A 159 21.10 10.90 -7.63
C ARG A 159 22.43 11.52 -7.24
N GLN A 160 22.82 12.60 -7.91
CA GLN A 160 24.10 13.28 -7.63
C GLN A 160 24.11 13.88 -6.22
N LEU A 161 23.01 14.51 -5.79
CA LEU A 161 22.85 15.01 -4.42
C LEU A 161 22.95 13.90 -3.38
N PHE A 162 22.36 12.72 -3.66
CA PHE A 162 22.49 11.57 -2.76
C PHE A 162 23.95 11.14 -2.62
N PHE A 163 24.71 11.02 -3.72
CA PHE A 163 26.13 10.65 -3.64
C PHE A 163 27.01 11.71 -2.99
N LYS A 164 26.65 12.99 -3.11
CA LYS A 164 27.36 14.09 -2.49
C LYS A 164 26.85 14.46 -1.10
N CYS A 165 25.95 13.65 -0.52
CA CYS A 165 25.37 13.92 0.78
C CYS A 165 26.45 14.07 1.87
N PRO A 166 26.57 15.22 2.55
CA PRO A 166 27.60 15.46 3.55
C PRO A 166 27.46 14.60 4.81
N THR A 167 26.24 14.13 5.10
CA THR A 167 25.87 13.36 6.30
C THR A 167 25.45 11.93 5.94
N LYS A 168 26.02 11.37 4.87
CA LYS A 168 25.64 10.04 4.40
C LYS A 168 25.97 8.97 5.44
N ALA A 169 25.00 8.13 5.76
CA ALA A 169 25.19 7.00 6.68
C ALA A 169 26.13 5.93 6.06
N THR A 170 26.99 5.36 6.89
CA THR A 170 27.98 4.33 6.50
C THR A 170 27.51 2.90 6.78
N SER A 171 26.22 2.71 7.02
CA SER A 171 25.66 1.37 7.20
C SER A 171 25.82 0.56 5.91
N LYS A 172 26.00 -0.76 6.04
CA LYS A 172 26.12 -1.66 4.88
C LYS A 172 24.98 -1.48 3.87
N GLU A 173 23.76 -1.32 4.37
CA GLU A 173 22.57 -1.06 3.56
C GLU A 173 22.70 0.21 2.70
N CYS A 174 23.25 1.29 3.27
CA CYS A 174 23.45 2.55 2.56
C CYS A 174 24.63 2.51 1.58
N THR A 175 25.70 1.79 1.93
CA THR A 175 26.81 1.52 1.01
C THR A 175 26.34 0.70 -0.18
N ASP A 176 25.59 -0.37 0.04
CA ASP A 176 25.04 -1.22 -1.02
C ASP A 176 24.09 -0.40 -1.94
N LEU A 177 23.27 0.49 -1.35
CA LEU A 177 22.37 1.38 -2.09
C LEU A 177 23.13 2.39 -2.95
N GLU A 178 24.24 2.94 -2.44
CA GLU A 178 25.11 3.84 -3.19
C GLU A 178 25.79 3.13 -4.35
N GLU A 179 26.41 1.97 -4.12
CA GLU A 179 27.04 1.16 -5.17
C GLU A 179 26.04 0.76 -6.27
N PHE A 180 24.82 0.42 -5.87
CA PHE A 180 23.72 0.16 -6.80
C PHE A 180 23.38 1.42 -7.61
N GLY A 181 23.20 2.56 -6.95
CA GLY A 181 22.87 3.82 -7.62
C GLY A 181 23.94 4.27 -8.61
N GLN A 182 25.21 3.97 -8.35
CA GLN A 182 26.31 4.29 -9.27
C GLN A 182 26.16 3.53 -10.60
N LYS A 183 25.68 2.28 -10.54
CA LYS A 183 25.49 1.41 -11.71
C LYS A 183 24.15 1.60 -12.40
N CYS A 184 23.10 1.95 -11.66
CA CYS A 184 21.74 2.05 -12.19
C CYS A 184 21.39 3.47 -12.65
N PRO A 185 21.16 3.72 -13.95
CA PRO A 185 20.79 5.05 -14.47
C PRO A 185 19.39 5.51 -14.03
N LEU A 186 18.53 4.58 -13.59
CA LEU A 186 17.20 4.85 -13.07
C LEU A 186 17.19 5.23 -11.58
N PHE A 187 18.35 5.32 -10.94
CA PHE A 187 18.44 5.77 -9.56
C PHE A 187 18.05 7.26 -9.42
N PRO A 188 17.30 7.65 -8.36
CA PRO A 188 16.84 6.80 -7.27
C PRO A 188 15.71 5.87 -7.68
N VAL A 189 15.74 4.65 -7.13
CA VAL A 189 14.67 3.68 -7.32
C VAL A 189 13.37 4.37 -6.93
N PRO A 190 12.36 4.43 -7.80
CA PRO A 190 11.07 4.90 -7.38
C PRO A 190 10.68 4.04 -6.21
N GLY A 191 10.56 4.63 -5.04
CA GLY A 191 9.88 3.96 -3.96
C GLY A 191 8.55 3.53 -4.58
N LYS A 192 8.27 2.22 -4.57
CA LYS A 192 6.96 1.88 -4.04
C LYS A 192 7.02 2.60 -2.69
N GLN A 193 6.38 3.76 -2.57
CA GLN A 193 5.65 4.02 -1.34
C GLN A 193 4.75 2.81 -1.27
N GLY A 194 5.30 1.72 -0.75
CA GLY A 194 4.57 0.52 -0.56
C GLY A 194 3.40 1.03 0.25
N LYS A 195 2.20 0.65 -0.13
CA LYS A 195 1.06 0.63 0.79
C LYS A 195 1.36 -0.19 2.08
N LYS A 196 2.64 -0.48 2.40
CA LYS A 196 3.13 -1.19 3.56
C LYS A 196 3.58 -0.26 4.68
N ASP A 197 4.00 0.98 4.42
CA ASP A 197 4.38 1.90 5.48
C ASP A 197 3.92 3.32 5.11
N ASP A 198 2.61 3.56 5.21
CA ASP A 198 2.19 4.88 5.66
C ASP A 198 2.93 5.11 7.00
N PRO A 199 3.71 6.18 7.20
CA PRO A 199 4.38 6.44 8.48
C PRO A 199 3.41 6.45 9.68
N ALA A 200 2.13 6.71 9.41
CA ALA A 200 1.05 6.63 10.37
C ALA A 200 0.59 5.17 10.65
N CYS A 201 0.95 4.23 9.78
CA CYS A 201 0.71 2.78 9.88
C CYS A 201 1.94 1.93 10.20
N ASP A 202 2.97 2.52 10.79
CA ASP A 202 4.15 1.80 11.27
C ASP A 202 3.78 0.81 12.40
N LYS A 203 3.79 -0.48 12.07
CA LYS A 203 3.44 -1.56 13.02
C LYS A 203 4.47 -1.74 14.13
N SER A 204 5.70 -1.22 13.97
CA SER A 204 6.72 -1.30 15.01
C SER A 204 6.32 -0.51 16.26
N LYS A 205 5.44 0.48 16.11
CA LYS A 205 4.86 1.27 17.21
C LYS A 205 3.79 0.52 18.01
N LEU A 206 3.28 -0.61 17.50
CA LEU A 206 2.31 -1.41 18.23
C LEU A 206 3.03 -2.38 19.17
N VAL A 207 2.72 -2.30 20.46
CA VAL A 207 3.21 -3.27 21.43
C VAL A 207 2.72 -4.67 21.05
N PRO A 208 3.62 -5.66 20.87
CA PRO A 208 3.26 -7.00 20.47
C PRO A 208 2.17 -7.59 21.38
N ASN A 209 1.18 -8.25 20.77
CA ASN A 209 0.05 -8.89 21.46
C ASN A 209 -0.96 -7.92 22.11
N THR A 210 -0.96 -6.63 21.73
CA THR A 210 -2.08 -5.74 22.02
C THR A 210 -3.22 -6.02 21.04
N TYR A 211 -4.33 -6.55 21.57
CA TYR A 211 -5.53 -6.87 20.78
C TYR A 211 -6.65 -5.89 21.09
N ILE A 212 -7.49 -5.61 20.09
CA ILE A 212 -8.66 -4.73 20.22
C ILE A 212 -9.57 -5.20 21.37
N GLU A 213 -9.74 -6.51 21.52
CA GLU A 213 -10.58 -7.13 22.53
C GLU A 213 -10.03 -6.95 23.94
N ASN A 214 -8.73 -6.69 24.10
CA ASN A 214 -8.14 -6.37 25.39
C ASN A 214 -8.37 -4.90 25.76
N CYS A 215 -8.51 -4.02 24.76
CA CYS A 215 -8.77 -2.59 24.94
C CYS A 215 -10.25 -2.28 25.10
N CYS A 216 -11.11 -3.04 24.42
CA CYS A 216 -12.56 -2.93 24.48
C CYS A 216 -13.19 -4.34 24.60
N PRO A 217 -13.25 -4.93 25.80
CA PRO A 217 -13.81 -6.26 26.01
C PRO A 217 -15.31 -6.35 25.74
N THR A 218 -16.00 -5.21 25.70
CA THR A 218 -17.43 -5.12 25.38
C THR A 218 -17.69 -4.93 23.89
N LEU A 219 -16.64 -4.85 23.06
CA LEU A 219 -16.77 -4.59 21.63
C LEU A 219 -17.61 -5.67 20.95
N PRO A 220 -18.66 -5.29 20.19
CA PRO A 220 -19.42 -6.24 19.40
C PRO A 220 -18.53 -6.95 18.35
N HIS A 221 -18.62 -8.27 18.28
CA HIS A 221 -17.83 -9.06 17.33
C HIS A 221 -18.48 -9.10 15.95
N PHE A 222 -17.64 -9.10 14.90
CA PHE A 222 -18.08 -9.19 13.51
C PHE A 222 -18.80 -10.50 13.20
N SER A 223 -18.53 -11.57 13.94
CA SER A 223 -19.09 -12.88 13.66
C SER A 223 -19.52 -13.59 14.94
N ASP A 224 -20.66 -14.26 14.85
CA ASP A 224 -21.00 -15.34 15.75
C ASP A 224 -19.85 -16.38 15.73
N PRO A 225 -19.27 -16.76 16.88
CA PRO A 225 -18.15 -17.69 16.94
C PRO A 225 -18.44 -19.04 16.27
N GLU A 226 -19.68 -19.53 16.34
CA GLU A 226 -20.08 -20.81 15.75
C GLU A 226 -20.12 -20.72 14.22
N ILE A 227 -20.73 -19.67 13.68
CA ILE A 227 -20.76 -19.42 12.22
C ILE A 227 -19.34 -19.25 11.69
N PHE A 228 -18.51 -18.46 12.40
CA PHE A 228 -17.13 -18.25 12.00
C PHE A 228 -16.34 -19.56 12.01
N ALA A 229 -16.48 -20.37 13.06
CA ALA A 229 -15.79 -21.67 13.16
C ALA A 229 -16.23 -22.62 12.04
N GLY A 230 -17.54 -22.71 11.76
CA GLY A 230 -18.06 -23.51 10.65
C GLY A 230 -17.52 -23.05 9.30
N CYS A 231 -17.47 -21.74 9.05
CA CYS A 231 -16.89 -21.18 7.84
C CYS A 231 -15.37 -21.36 7.76
N ALA A 232 -14.65 -21.25 8.87
CA ALA A 232 -13.22 -21.51 8.95
C ALA A 232 -12.89 -22.97 8.63
N GLN A 233 -13.68 -23.92 9.15
CA GLN A 233 -13.56 -25.34 8.84
C GLN A 233 -13.90 -25.61 7.37
N HIS A 234 -15.02 -25.08 6.88
CA HIS A 234 -15.41 -25.22 5.48
C HIS A 234 -14.30 -24.73 4.54
N CYS A 235 -13.83 -23.50 4.74
CA CYS A 235 -12.78 -22.90 3.91
C CYS A 235 -11.40 -23.54 4.09
N ALA A 236 -11.13 -24.18 5.23
CA ALA A 236 -9.88 -24.93 5.43
C ALA A 236 -9.80 -26.16 4.51
N MET A 237 -10.94 -26.77 4.14
CA MET A 237 -10.96 -27.92 3.23
C MET A 237 -10.68 -27.51 1.77
N TRP A 238 -11.10 -26.31 1.36
CA TRP A 238 -10.90 -25.80 0.00
C TRP A 238 -9.52 -25.20 -0.24
N ILE A 239 -8.80 -24.84 0.83
CA ILE A 239 -7.54 -24.09 0.75
C ILE A 239 -6.47 -24.90 1.46
N SER A 240 -6.14 -26.03 0.85
CA SER A 240 -5.00 -26.87 1.21
C SER A 240 -3.67 -26.29 0.75
N ASN A 241 -3.67 -25.22 -0.07
CA ASN A 241 -2.46 -24.57 -0.54
C ASN A 241 -1.97 -23.48 0.45
N PRO A 242 -0.86 -23.71 1.18
CA PRO A 242 -0.29 -22.74 2.12
C PRO A 242 0.24 -21.46 1.44
N ASP A 243 0.46 -21.47 0.13
CA ASP A 243 1.03 -20.35 -0.62
C ASP A 243 0.00 -19.23 -0.90
N GLN A 244 -1.27 -19.42 -0.53
CA GLN A 244 -2.34 -18.45 -0.79
C GLN A 244 -3.12 -18.05 0.47
N PRO A 245 -2.46 -17.44 1.48
CA PRO A 245 -3.10 -17.06 2.74
C PRO A 245 -4.21 -16.01 2.56
N GLY A 246 -4.26 -15.29 1.43
CA GLY A 246 -5.32 -14.33 1.10
C GLY A 246 -6.66 -15.00 0.77
N ALA A 247 -6.63 -16.10 0.01
CA ALA A 247 -7.83 -16.82 -0.42
C ALA A 247 -8.64 -17.33 0.79
N LYS A 248 -7.94 -17.80 1.83
CA LYS A 248 -8.59 -18.34 3.05
C LYS A 248 -9.40 -17.29 3.77
N LYS A 249 -8.92 -16.05 3.78
CA LYS A 249 -9.57 -14.93 4.46
C LYS A 249 -10.83 -14.51 3.74
N CYS A 250 -10.75 -14.38 2.41
CA CYS A 250 -11.91 -14.04 1.59
C CYS A 250 -12.98 -15.14 1.66
N CYS A 251 -12.58 -16.41 1.60
CA CYS A 251 -13.52 -17.52 1.73
C CYS A 251 -14.27 -17.45 3.08
N ILE A 252 -13.55 -17.30 4.20
CA ILE A 252 -14.18 -17.26 5.53
C ILE A 252 -15.13 -16.08 5.66
N LEU A 253 -14.71 -14.90 5.20
CA LEU A 253 -15.55 -13.70 5.21
C LEU A 253 -16.81 -13.91 4.37
N ASN A 254 -16.66 -14.39 3.13
CA ASN A 254 -17.78 -14.59 2.22
C ASN A 254 -18.78 -15.62 2.78
N CYS A 255 -18.28 -16.76 3.26
CA CYS A 255 -19.08 -17.77 3.93
C CYS A 255 -19.83 -17.16 5.13
N THR A 256 -19.15 -16.40 5.99
CA THR A 256 -19.77 -15.80 7.19
C THR A 256 -20.90 -14.86 6.81
N LEU A 257 -20.70 -14.01 5.81
CA LEU A 257 -21.70 -13.04 5.36
C LEU A 257 -22.92 -13.72 4.71
N HIS A 258 -22.72 -14.81 3.96
CA HIS A 258 -23.81 -15.59 3.40
C HIS A 258 -24.57 -16.36 4.48
N MET A 259 -23.88 -17.02 5.41
CA MET A 259 -24.51 -17.74 6.53
C MET A 259 -25.31 -16.81 7.44
N ALA A 260 -24.87 -15.56 7.59
CA ALA A 260 -25.58 -14.53 8.33
C ALA A 260 -26.71 -13.83 7.52
N ASP A 261 -26.92 -14.20 6.25
CA ASP A 261 -27.86 -13.55 5.32
C ASP A 261 -27.61 -12.03 5.20
N VAL A 262 -26.36 -11.60 5.41
CA VAL A 262 -25.89 -10.22 5.24
C VAL A 262 -25.56 -9.95 3.78
N LEU A 263 -25.03 -10.95 3.09
CA LEU A 263 -24.77 -10.91 1.65
C LEU A 263 -25.69 -11.91 0.96
N ARG A 264 -26.60 -11.44 0.12
CA ARG A 264 -27.51 -12.31 -0.64
C ARG A 264 -26.80 -12.97 -1.82
N LYS A 265 -27.44 -13.97 -2.45
CA LYS A 265 -26.91 -14.64 -3.66
C LYS A 265 -26.69 -13.69 -4.85
N ASN A 266 -27.48 -12.61 -4.94
CA ASN A 266 -27.28 -11.53 -5.92
C ASN A 266 -26.27 -10.48 -5.42
N GLU A 267 -25.49 -10.82 -4.40
CA GLU A 267 -24.42 -10.02 -3.83
C GLU A 267 -24.85 -8.66 -3.26
N THR A 268 -26.13 -8.52 -2.91
CA THR A 268 -26.65 -7.33 -2.25
C THR A 268 -26.34 -7.38 -0.74
N PHE A 269 -25.68 -6.34 -0.23
CA PHE A 269 -25.42 -6.15 1.20
C PHE A 269 -26.67 -5.65 1.93
N VAL A 270 -27.13 -6.38 2.94
CA VAL A 270 -28.39 -6.14 3.66
C VAL A 270 -28.12 -5.53 5.04
N ILE A 271 -28.31 -4.21 5.16
CA ILE A 271 -28.00 -3.44 6.38
C ILE A 271 -28.69 -4.00 7.62
N ASP A 272 -30.01 -4.21 7.59
CA ASP A 272 -30.74 -4.65 8.78
C ASP A 272 -30.33 -6.05 9.24
N LYS A 273 -29.87 -6.91 8.32
CA LYS A 273 -29.32 -8.22 8.66
C LYS A 273 -27.97 -8.07 9.35
N MET A 274 -27.11 -7.19 8.85
CA MET A 274 -25.83 -6.87 9.48
C MET A 274 -26.01 -6.27 10.88
N VAL A 275 -26.99 -5.36 11.06
CA VAL A 275 -27.32 -4.76 12.35
C VAL A 275 -27.75 -5.85 13.34
N LYS A 276 -28.72 -6.69 12.96
CA LYS A 276 -29.17 -7.81 13.80
C LYS A 276 -28.03 -8.78 14.10
N TYR A 277 -27.13 -9.00 13.15
CA TYR A 277 -25.99 -9.88 13.31
C TYR A 277 -25.02 -9.36 14.38
N TYR A 278 -24.65 -8.08 14.32
CA TYR A 278 -23.83 -7.45 15.36
C TYR A 278 -24.54 -7.38 16.71
N GLN A 279 -25.84 -7.10 16.75
CA GLN A 279 -26.60 -7.05 18.00
C GLN A 279 -26.60 -8.37 18.76
N LYS A 280 -26.55 -9.51 18.06
CA LYS A 280 -26.45 -10.85 18.68
C LYS A 280 -25.12 -11.08 19.39
N THR A 281 -24.06 -10.38 19.01
CA THR A 281 -22.72 -10.54 19.62
C THR A 281 -22.49 -9.57 20.80
N VAL A 282 -23.45 -8.67 21.07
CA VAL A 282 -23.40 -7.76 22.21
C VAL A 282 -23.85 -8.51 23.47
N LYS A 283 -23.10 -8.34 24.55
CA LYS A 283 -23.50 -8.89 25.85
C LYS A 283 -24.74 -8.17 26.37
N PRO A 284 -25.69 -8.87 27.04
CA PRO A 284 -26.93 -8.24 27.52
C PRO A 284 -26.71 -6.96 28.34
N GLU A 285 -25.69 -6.95 29.19
CA GLU A 285 -25.34 -5.83 30.08
C GLU A 285 -24.86 -4.56 29.37
N THR A 286 -24.44 -4.65 28.10
CA THR A 286 -23.98 -3.48 27.30
C THR A 286 -24.87 -3.18 26.09
N SER A 287 -26.02 -3.87 25.98
CA SER A 287 -26.95 -3.75 24.86
C SER A 287 -27.51 -2.33 24.67
N ASN A 288 -27.86 -1.64 25.76
CA ASN A 288 -28.36 -0.26 25.75
C ASN A 288 -27.33 0.75 25.21
N VAL A 289 -26.04 0.47 25.34
CA VAL A 289 -24.95 1.30 24.82
C VAL A 289 -24.71 1.00 23.33
N TRP A 290 -24.54 -0.28 22.99
CA TRP A 290 -24.07 -0.65 21.65
C TRP A 290 -25.16 -0.66 20.57
N PHE A 291 -26.40 -1.00 20.90
CA PHE A 291 -27.47 -1.10 19.91
C PHE A 291 -27.70 0.19 19.09
N PRO A 292 -27.77 1.39 19.68
CA PRO A 292 -27.89 2.62 18.90
C PRO A 292 -26.64 2.93 18.06
N ILE A 293 -25.44 2.59 18.56
CA ILE A 293 -24.16 2.86 17.89
C ILE A 293 -23.99 1.96 16.66
N ILE A 294 -24.27 0.65 16.81
CA ILE A 294 -24.11 -0.36 15.74
C ILE A 294 -24.85 0.06 14.48
N ARG A 295 -26.12 0.48 14.60
CA ARG A 295 -26.92 0.86 13.42
C ARG A 295 -26.33 2.07 12.71
N LYS A 296 -25.98 3.11 13.45
CA LYS A 296 -25.37 4.33 12.91
C LYS A 296 -24.06 4.02 12.19
N VAL A 297 -23.18 3.24 12.83
CA VAL A 297 -21.89 2.84 12.27
C VAL A 297 -22.06 2.04 10.97
N ILE A 298 -22.96 1.05 10.95
CA ILE A 298 -23.17 0.21 9.77
C ILE A 298 -23.66 1.03 8.57
N ILE A 299 -24.59 1.97 8.79
CA ILE A 299 -25.09 2.85 7.71
C ILE A 299 -23.94 3.70 7.15
N ASN A 300 -23.19 4.37 8.02
CA ASN A 300 -22.06 5.21 7.61
C ASN A 300 -21.01 4.40 6.82
N CYS A 301 -20.67 3.21 7.32
CA CYS A 301 -19.67 2.36 6.71
C CYS A 301 -20.11 1.73 5.39
N ARG A 302 -21.42 1.51 5.21
CA ARG A 302 -21.98 1.07 3.92
C ARG A 302 -21.74 2.13 2.85
N ASP A 303 -22.02 3.39 3.14
CA ASP A 303 -21.84 4.48 2.17
C ASP A 303 -20.36 4.71 1.85
N ILE A 304 -19.48 4.57 2.85
CA ILE A 304 -18.01 4.58 2.65
C ILE A 304 -17.59 3.41 1.76
N GLY A 305 -17.94 2.17 2.12
CA GLY A 305 -17.53 0.98 1.38
C GLY A 305 -18.03 0.94 -0.07
N MET A 306 -19.19 1.53 -0.35
CA MET A 306 -19.72 1.68 -1.72
C MET A 306 -18.97 2.72 -2.55
N LYS A 307 -18.42 3.78 -1.92
CA LYS A 307 -17.61 4.81 -2.58
C LYS A 307 -16.20 4.32 -2.90
N TYR A 308 -15.59 3.54 -2.00
CA TYR A 308 -14.26 2.99 -2.18
C TYR A 308 -14.28 1.67 -2.97
N LYS A 309 -14.48 1.78 -4.29
CA LYS A 309 -14.25 0.68 -5.26
C LYS A 309 -12.76 0.55 -5.68
N GLU A 310 -11.83 1.10 -4.90
CA GLU A 310 -10.43 1.13 -5.28
C GLU A 310 -9.83 -0.29 -5.42
N PRO A 311 -8.85 -0.48 -6.32
CA PRO A 311 -8.19 -1.75 -6.64
C PRO A 311 -7.21 -2.20 -5.53
N ALA A 312 -7.56 -2.04 -4.25
CA ALA A 312 -6.76 -2.54 -3.13
C ALA A 312 -6.68 -4.09 -3.06
N ILE A 313 -7.21 -4.79 -4.06
CA ILE A 313 -7.29 -6.25 -4.19
C ILE A 313 -6.59 -6.67 -5.49
N GLU A 314 -5.43 -6.09 -5.80
CA GLU A 314 -4.49 -6.76 -6.71
C GLU A 314 -3.56 -7.71 -5.93
N GLU A 315 -3.42 -7.54 -4.60
CA GLU A 315 -2.61 -8.44 -3.76
C GLU A 315 -3.41 -9.47 -2.94
N MET A 316 -4.71 -9.27 -2.77
CA MET A 316 -5.58 -10.30 -2.18
C MET A 316 -6.03 -11.19 -3.34
N ALA A 317 -5.60 -12.45 -3.31
CA ALA A 317 -5.72 -13.47 -4.34
C ALA A 317 -6.81 -13.21 -5.42
N PRO A 318 -6.53 -13.48 -6.71
CA PRO A 318 -7.51 -13.51 -7.82
C PRO A 318 -8.83 -14.25 -7.51
N GLN A 319 -8.88 -15.01 -6.43
CA GLN A 319 -10.00 -15.79 -5.99
C GLN A 319 -11.03 -15.00 -5.14
N CYS A 320 -10.79 -13.72 -4.85
CA CYS A 320 -11.77 -12.81 -4.22
C CYS A 320 -12.47 -11.90 -5.25
N GLU A 321 -12.41 -12.25 -6.54
CA GLU A 321 -12.66 -11.36 -7.68
C GLU A 321 -14.08 -10.83 -7.84
N THR A 322 -15.06 -11.25 -7.02
CA THR A 322 -16.35 -10.58 -7.08
C THR A 322 -16.23 -9.20 -6.43
N THR A 323 -16.55 -8.15 -7.21
CA THR A 323 -16.52 -6.74 -6.77
C THR A 323 -17.29 -6.54 -5.45
N ASN A 324 -18.26 -7.40 -5.16
CA ASN A 324 -19.08 -7.31 -3.98
C ASN A 324 -18.43 -7.88 -2.71
N ILE A 325 -17.55 -8.89 -2.80
CA ILE A 325 -16.75 -9.34 -1.64
C ILE A 325 -15.79 -8.24 -1.20
N THR A 326 -15.19 -7.52 -2.15
CA THR A 326 -14.36 -6.33 -1.92
C THR A 326 -15.11 -5.26 -1.12
N VAL A 327 -16.31 -4.92 -1.59
CA VAL A 327 -17.17 -3.93 -0.94
C VAL A 327 -17.52 -4.40 0.47
N ALA A 328 -17.94 -5.66 0.63
CA ALA A 328 -18.28 -6.20 1.94
C ALA A 328 -17.08 -6.22 2.90
N LEU A 329 -15.88 -6.55 2.42
CA LEU A 329 -14.64 -6.48 3.20
C LEU A 329 -14.35 -5.04 3.66
N ASN A 330 -14.52 -4.05 2.79
CA ASN A 330 -14.33 -2.64 3.14
C ASN A 330 -15.36 -2.16 4.18
N ILE A 331 -16.63 -2.55 4.00
CA ILE A 331 -17.71 -2.23 4.95
C ILE A 331 -17.40 -2.84 6.32
N THR A 332 -17.04 -4.12 6.38
CA THR A 332 -16.75 -4.82 7.64
C THR A 332 -15.52 -4.28 8.37
N ARG A 333 -14.48 -3.89 7.64
CA ARG A 333 -13.31 -3.19 8.19
C ARG A 333 -13.69 -1.84 8.80
N CYS A 334 -14.47 -1.05 8.07
CA CYS A 334 -14.97 0.23 8.55
C CYS A 334 -15.80 0.05 9.83
N ILE A 335 -16.78 -0.86 9.84
CA ILE A 335 -17.68 -1.07 10.99
C ILE A 335 -16.87 -1.38 12.25
N ARG A 336 -15.92 -2.31 12.14
CA ARG A 336 -15.12 -2.70 13.28
C ARG A 336 -14.25 -1.57 13.82
N ARG A 337 -13.66 -0.77 12.93
CA ARG A 337 -12.87 0.41 13.31
C ARG A 337 -13.74 1.43 14.05
N GLU A 338 -14.87 1.81 13.47
CA GLU A 338 -15.77 2.81 14.06
C GLU A 338 -16.35 2.34 15.40
N LEU A 339 -16.73 1.07 15.52
CA LEU A 339 -17.18 0.51 16.81
C LEU A 339 -16.08 0.58 17.88
N PHE A 340 -14.82 0.33 17.50
CA PHE A 340 -13.71 0.46 18.44
C PHE A 340 -13.52 1.91 18.92
N PHE A 341 -13.71 2.90 18.03
CA PHE A 341 -13.66 4.31 18.40
C PHE A 341 -14.77 4.76 19.34
N GLU A 342 -15.94 4.16 19.20
CA GLU A 342 -17.11 4.41 20.04
C GLU A 342 -17.02 3.70 21.41
N CYS A 343 -16.01 2.86 21.63
CA CYS A 343 -15.81 2.18 22.90
C CYS A 343 -15.39 3.14 24.01
N LYS A 344 -16.15 3.10 25.11
CA LYS A 344 -15.93 3.94 26.32
C LYS A 344 -15.39 3.15 27.52
N ASP A 345 -14.87 1.94 27.30
CA ASP A 345 -14.31 1.12 28.37
C ASP A 345 -13.06 1.78 28.97
N LYS A 346 -12.91 1.75 30.31
CA LYS A 346 -11.75 2.32 31.02
C LYS A 346 -10.41 1.78 30.53
N LEU A 347 -10.39 0.55 30.01
CA LEU A 347 -9.18 -0.09 29.45
C LEU A 347 -8.64 0.64 28.21
N MET A 348 -9.48 1.44 27.54
CA MET A 348 -9.07 2.32 26.45
C MET A 348 -8.06 3.38 26.91
N GLU A 349 -7.99 3.72 28.20
CA GLU A 349 -7.08 4.74 28.74
C GLU A 349 -5.63 4.27 28.85
N SER A 350 -5.35 2.96 28.72
CA SER A 350 -3.97 2.46 28.73
C SER A 350 -3.19 2.96 27.51
N GLU A 351 -1.89 3.23 27.69
CA GLU A 351 -0.99 3.73 26.63
C GLU A 351 -1.05 2.84 25.39
N ASN A 352 -1.01 1.51 25.57
CA ASN A 352 -1.10 0.55 24.46
C ASN A 352 -2.42 0.67 23.70
N CYS A 353 -3.54 0.90 24.38
CA CYS A 353 -4.84 1.05 23.74
C CYS A 353 -5.01 2.42 23.07
N GLN A 354 -4.37 3.46 23.59
CA GLN A 354 -4.29 4.77 22.93
C GLN A 354 -3.42 4.72 21.67
N LEU A 355 -2.27 4.04 21.72
CA LEU A 355 -1.46 3.77 20.53
C LEU A 355 -2.24 2.95 19.50
N LEU A 356 -2.98 1.94 19.96
CA LEU A 356 -3.83 1.12 19.12
C LEU A 356 -4.97 1.93 18.47
N LYS A 357 -5.57 2.85 19.23
CA LYS A 357 -6.62 3.78 18.78
C LYS A 357 -6.06 4.77 17.75
N GLY A 358 -4.89 5.35 18.02
CA GLY A 358 -4.18 6.22 17.08
C GLY A 358 -3.85 5.49 15.77
N TYR A 359 -3.28 4.29 15.85
CA TYR A 359 -3.04 3.45 14.68
C TYR A 359 -4.32 3.17 13.88
N GLY A 360 -5.43 2.90 14.56
CA GLY A 360 -6.72 2.70 13.91
C GLY A 360 -7.26 3.92 13.16
N MET A 361 -6.88 5.15 13.57
CA MET A 361 -7.33 6.41 12.93
C MET A 361 -6.68 6.52 11.56
N ASP A 362 -5.40 6.19 11.54
CA ASP A 362 -4.54 6.41 10.40
C ASP A 362 -4.58 5.22 9.41
N CYS A 363 -5.02 4.03 9.86
CA CYS A 363 -4.95 2.80 9.09
C CYS A 363 -6.31 2.14 8.88
N MET A 364 -6.98 2.45 7.77
CA MET A 364 -8.28 1.84 7.42
C MET A 364 -8.20 0.31 7.22
N TYR A 365 -7.02 -0.26 6.97
CA TYR A 365 -6.80 -1.69 6.68
C TYR A 365 -6.60 -2.58 7.92
N TRP A 366 -6.73 -2.01 9.12
CA TRP A 366 -6.18 -2.54 10.36
C TRP A 366 -6.83 -3.81 10.97
N PRO A 367 -8.13 -4.14 10.88
CA PRO A 367 -8.66 -5.09 11.86
C PRO A 367 -8.36 -6.59 11.59
N TRP A 368 -7.81 -6.96 10.44
CA TRP A 368 -7.62 -8.39 10.10
C TRP A 368 -6.26 -8.98 10.46
N GLN A 369 -5.22 -8.16 10.70
CA GLN A 369 -3.87 -8.69 10.98
C GLN A 369 -3.66 -9.08 12.45
N CYS A 370 -4.29 -8.37 13.40
CA CYS A 370 -4.19 -8.69 14.83
C CYS A 370 -5.00 -9.95 15.23
N TYR A 371 -6.07 -10.30 14.49
CA TYR A 371 -6.86 -11.52 14.76
C TYR A 371 -6.09 -12.84 14.49
N ARG A 372 -4.91 -12.76 13.85
CA ARG A 372 -4.15 -13.92 13.35
C ARG A 372 -3.74 -14.91 14.44
N LYS A 373 -3.36 -14.44 15.64
CA LYS A 373 -2.81 -15.34 16.69
C LYS A 373 -3.87 -16.04 17.53
N LYS A 374 -4.99 -15.39 17.87
CA LYS A 374 -5.95 -15.92 18.86
C LYS A 374 -6.89 -16.98 18.29
N LEU A 375 -7.35 -16.83 17.04
CA LEU A 375 -8.23 -17.83 16.39
C LEU A 375 -7.48 -18.95 15.65
N PHE A 376 -6.38 -18.62 14.95
CA PHE A 376 -5.67 -19.63 14.15
C PHE A 376 -4.57 -20.36 14.93
N GLY A 377 -4.02 -19.75 15.98
CA GLY A 377 -3.02 -20.40 16.85
C GLY A 377 -3.60 -21.56 17.69
N GLY A 378 -4.91 -21.58 17.93
CA GLY A 378 -5.59 -22.72 18.59
C GLY A 378 -5.77 -23.92 17.65
N ILE A 379 -6.04 -23.68 16.37
CA ILE A 379 -6.26 -24.74 15.37
C ILE A 379 -4.95 -25.48 15.03
N GLU A 380 -3.81 -24.79 15.04
CA GLU A 380 -2.50 -25.43 14.83
C GLU A 380 -2.09 -26.34 15.99
N LYS A 381 -2.48 -26.03 17.24
CA LYS A 381 -2.19 -26.90 18.39
C LYS A 381 -2.95 -28.22 18.36
N HIS A 382 -4.15 -28.27 17.79
CA HIS A 382 -4.94 -29.51 17.71
C HIS A 382 -4.49 -30.48 16.60
N LYS A 383 -3.74 -30.02 15.58
CA LYS A 383 -3.17 -30.94 14.57
C LYS A 383 -2.04 -31.81 15.12
N ASN A 384 -1.30 -31.34 16.12
CA ASN A 384 -0.19 -32.10 16.70
C ASN A 384 -0.62 -33.08 17.81
N SER A 385 -1.87 -33.02 18.27
CA SER A 385 -2.40 -33.94 19.28
C SER A 385 -3.22 -35.11 18.71
N ALA A 386 -3.57 -35.06 17.41
CA ALA A 386 -4.38 -36.11 16.75
C ALA A 386 -3.54 -37.13 15.95
N VAL A 387 -2.21 -37.13 16.09
CA VAL A 387 -1.29 -38.08 15.42
C VAL A 387 -0.56 -38.98 16.45
N GLN A 388 -1.04 -39.04 17.70
CA GLN A 388 -0.48 -39.90 18.75
C GLN A 388 -1.52 -40.69 19.55
N THR A 389 -2.58 -41.17 18.89
CA THR A 389 -3.43 -42.26 19.41
C THR A 389 -3.73 -43.25 18.32
#